data_AF-A0A960PS47-F1
#
_entry.id   AF-A0A960PS47-F1
#
_cell.length_a   1.000
_cell.length_b   1.000
_cell.length_c   1.000
_cell.angle_alpha   90.00
_cell.angle_beta   90.00
_cell.angle_gamma   90.00
#
_symmetry.space_group_name_H-M   'P 1'
#
loop_
_entity.id
_entity.type
_entity.pdbx_description
1 polymer ?
#
loop_
_entity_poly.entity_id
_entity_poly.type
_entity_poly.pdbx_seq_one_letter_code
_entity_poly.pdbx_strand_id
1 'polypeptide(L)' 'MDEALYRRVKEVVARVLDLEEGERGRYLAEVCGGDPDLRREVARLLAEEETSSEGFLHRPLELGPTTAREEGGG' A
#
# COMPACT_ATOMS: atom_id res chain seq x y z
N MET A 1 17.15 3.18 6.14
CA MET A 1 16.38 4.34 5.65
C MET A 1 16.45 5.43 6.66
N ASP A 2 16.81 6.64 6.23
CA ASP A 2 16.84 7.81 7.08
C ASP A 2 15.44 8.21 7.54
N GLU A 3 15.29 8.58 8.81
CA GLU A 3 13.99 8.92 9.39
C GLU A 3 13.35 10.13 8.69
N ALA A 4 14.17 11.12 8.30
CA ALA A 4 13.71 12.31 7.57
C ALA A 4 13.15 11.96 6.19
N LEU A 5 13.80 11.03 5.49
CA LEU A 5 13.35 10.53 4.19
C LEU A 5 12.01 9.81 4.33
N TYR A 6 11.91 8.91 5.32
CA TYR A 6 10.70 8.13 5.55
C TYR A 6 9.49 9.02 5.92
N ARG A 7 9.68 10.05 6.75
CA ARG A 7 8.63 11.02 7.05
C ARG A 7 8.14 11.74 5.80
N ARG A 8 9.07 12.24 4.96
CA ARG A 8 8.72 12.88 3.69
C ARG A 8 7.97 11.94 2.75
N VAL A 9 8.45 10.70 2.58
CA VAL A 9 7.77 9.69 1.75
C VAL A 9 6.33 9.51 2.19
N LYS A 10 6.08 9.35 3.50
CA LYS A 10 4.72 9.21 4.05
C LYS A 10 3.80 10.38 3.73
N GLU A 11 4.28 11.60 3.92
CA GLU A 11 3.48 12.80 3.62
C GLU A 11 3.14 12.90 2.13
N VAL A 12 4.09 12.58 1.26
CA VAL A 12 3.88 12.58 -0.18
C VAL A 12 2.88 11.49 -0.59
N VAL A 13 3.05 10.26 -0.10
CA VAL A 13 2.14 9.15 -0.40
C VAL A 13 0.72 9.47 0.07
N ALA A 14 0.54 9.95 1.31
CA ALA A 14 -0.76 10.30 1.84
C ALA A 14 -1.48 11.36 0.97
N ARG A 15 -0.74 12.36 0.49
CA ARG A 15 -1.30 13.37 -0.42
C ARG A 15 -1.62 12.81 -1.80
N VAL A 16 -0.74 11.97 -2.35
CA VAL A 16 -0.96 11.33 -3.66
C VAL A 16 -2.19 10.42 -3.63
N LEU A 17 -2.44 9.73 -2.52
CA LEU A 17 -3.63 8.89 -2.34
C LEU A 17 -4.94 9.70 -2.32
N ASP A 18 -4.91 10.94 -1.84
CA ASP A 18 -6.04 11.88 -1.84
C ASP A 18 -6.30 12.51 -3.23
N LEU A 19 -5.29 12.53 -4.10
CA LEU A 19 -5.38 13.07 -5.46
C LEU A 19 -5.90 12.04 -6.47
N GLU A 20 -6.60 12.55 -7.48
CA GLU A 20 -7.03 11.77 -8.65
C GLU A 20 -5.83 11.28 -9.46
N GLU A 21 -5.94 10.11 -10.11
CA GLU A 21 -4.85 9.48 -10.89
C GLU A 21 -4.17 10.43 -11.89
N GLY A 22 -4.94 11.32 -12.53
CA GLY A 22 -4.41 12.33 -13.44
C GLY A 22 -3.56 13.41 -12.78
N GLU A 23 -3.80 13.72 -11.51
CA GLU A 23 -3.06 14.74 -10.75
C GLU A 23 -1.84 14.17 -10.03
N ARG A 24 -1.87 12.87 -9.68
CA ARG A 24 -0.77 12.17 -9.00
C ARG A 24 0.57 12.34 -9.74
N GLY A 25 0.57 12.14 -11.06
CA GLY A 25 1.79 12.22 -11.87
C GLY A 25 2.42 13.61 -11.88
N ARG A 26 1.59 14.66 -11.93
CA ARG A 26 2.04 16.05 -11.87
C ARG A 26 2.58 16.40 -10.48
N TYR A 27 1.86 16.03 -9.43
CA TYR A 27 2.27 16.29 -8.05
C TYR A 27 3.60 15.60 -7.71
N LEU A 28 3.78 14.35 -8.12
CA LEU A 28 5.04 13.62 -7.96
C LEU A 28 6.20 14.29 -8.70
N ALA A 29 5.96 14.83 -9.90
CA ALA A 29 6.99 15.56 -10.65
C ALA A 29 7.39 16.88 -9.95
N GLU A 30 6.43 17.61 -9.39
CA GLU A 30 6.71 18.84 -8.63
C GLU A 30 7.46 18.55 -7.32
N VAL A 31 7.00 17.57 -6.54
CA VAL A 31 7.55 17.30 -5.20
C VAL A 31 8.84 16.47 -5.24
N CYS A 32 8.95 15.52 -6.15
CA CYS A 32 10.13 14.65 -6.27
C CYS A 32 11.14 15.13 -7.33
N GLY A 33 10.88 16.23 -8.05
CA GLY A 33 11.74 16.72 -9.12
C GLY A 33 13.19 17.01 -8.72
N GLY A 34 13.46 17.24 -7.43
CA GLY A 34 14.80 17.43 -6.88
C GLY A 34 15.43 16.18 -6.24
N ASP A 35 14.65 15.12 -6.01
CA ASP A 35 15.06 13.96 -5.20
C ASP A 35 14.64 12.63 -5.86
N PRO A 36 15.53 12.02 -6.67
CA PRO A 36 15.23 10.76 -7.36
C PRO A 36 15.05 9.57 -6.39
N ASP A 37 15.72 9.59 -5.23
CA ASP A 37 15.54 8.59 -4.18
C ASP A 37 14.16 8.69 -3.52
N LEU A 38 13.68 9.91 -3.26
CA LEU A 38 12.32 10.15 -2.78
C LEU A 38 11.29 9.63 -3.79
N ARG A 39 11.48 9.94 -5.08
CA ARG A 39 10.59 9.46 -6.16
C ARG A 39 10.48 7.94 -6.19
N ARG A 40 11.63 7.25 -6.07
CA ARG A 40 11.69 5.79 -6.09
C ARG A 40 10.91 5.18 -4.94
N GLU A 41 11.11 5.68 -3.73
CA GLU A 41 10.46 5.08 -2.57
C GLU A 41 8.96 5.39 -2.50
N VAL A 42 8.54 6.60 -2.90
CA VAL A 42 7.12 6.92 -3.04
C VAL A 42 6.45 6.01 -4.07
N ALA A 43 7.08 5.80 -5.24
CA ALA A 43 6.54 4.92 -6.28
C ALA A 43 6.44 3.46 -5.79
N ARG A 44 7.42 3.00 -5.01
CA ARG A 44 7.40 1.66 -4.40
C ARG A 44 6.23 1.50 -3.44
N LEU A 45 6.05 2.44 -2.50
CA LEU A 45 4.94 2.38 -1.54
C LEU A 45 3.57 2.43 -2.23
N LEU A 46 3.40 3.27 -3.25
CA LEU A 46 2.15 3.37 -4.00
C LEU A 46 1.82 2.06 -4.72
N ALA A 47 2.82 1.42 -5.34
CA ALA A 47 2.65 0.12 -5.98
C ALA A 47 2.31 -0.99 -4.97
N GLU A 48 2.91 -0.96 -3.77
CA GLU A 48 2.58 -1.89 -2.68
C GLU A 48 1.13 -1.69 -2.19
N GLU A 49 0.64 -0.45 -2.07
CA GLU A 49 -0.75 -0.14 -1.70
C GLU A 49 -1.77 -0.53 -2.77
N GLU A 50 -1.50 -0.26 -4.05
CA GLU A 50 -2.35 -0.72 -5.18
C GLU A 50 -2.42 -2.24 -5.21
N THR A 51 -1.27 -2.92 -5.14
CA THR A 51 -1.21 -4.39 -5.12
C THR A 51 -1.89 -4.97 -3.87
N SER A 52 -1.80 -4.29 -2.72
CA SER A 52 -2.48 -4.71 -1.49
C SER A 52 -4.00 -4.48 -1.57
N SER A 53 -4.46 -3.39 -2.18
CA SER A 53 -5.89 -3.14 -2.42
C SER A 53 -6.50 -4.15 -3.38
N GLU A 54 -5.79 -4.53 -4.43
CA GLU A 54 -6.27 -5.54 -5.40
C GLU A 54 -6.10 -6.99 -4.89
N GLY A 55 -5.16 -7.23 -3.97
CA GLY A 55 -4.78 -8.58 -3.52
C GLY A 55 -5.29 -9.02 -2.15
N PHE A 56 -5.71 -8.11 -1.26
CA PHE A 56 -6.12 -8.48 0.11
C PHE A 56 -7.60 -8.81 0.25
N LEU A 57 -8.47 -8.22 -0.58
CA LEU A 57 -9.92 -8.51 -0.58
C LEU A 57 -10.36 -9.55 -1.63
N HIS A 58 -9.45 -10.00 -2.52
CA HIS A 58 -9.77 -10.99 -3.55
C HIS A 58 -8.93 -12.26 -3.48
N ARG A 59 -8.26 -12.51 -2.35
CA ARG A 59 -7.95 -13.90 -1.98
C ARG A 59 -9.22 -14.45 -1.35
N PRO A 60 -9.91 -15.45 -1.93
CA PRO A 60 -10.89 -16.19 -1.15
C PRO A 60 -10.17 -16.64 0.11
N LEU A 61 -10.67 -16.20 1.27
CA LEU A 61 -10.32 -16.82 2.53
C LEU A 61 -10.63 -18.30 2.32
N GLU A 62 -9.62 -19.11 2.03
CA GLU A 62 -9.73 -20.55 2.12
C GLU A 62 -9.87 -20.83 3.61
N LEU A 63 -11.09 -20.64 4.09
CA LEU A 63 -11.59 -21.12 5.36
C LEU A 63 -11.46 -22.65 5.23
N GLY A 64 -10.27 -23.17 5.50
CA GLY A 64 -10.05 -24.59 5.64
C GLY A 64 -11.12 -25.12 6.59
N PRO A 65 -11.67 -26.31 6.36
CA PRO A 65 -12.79 -26.79 7.15
C PRO A 65 -12.38 -26.73 8.63
N THR A 66 -13.02 -25.82 9.38
CA THR A 66 -13.04 -25.91 10.82
C THR A 66 -13.84 -27.17 11.10
N THR A 67 -13.17 -28.31 11.13
CA THR A 67 -13.77 -29.53 11.64
C THR A 67 -14.04 -29.28 13.10
N ALA A 68 -15.25 -28.79 13.38
CA ALA A 68 -15.88 -28.91 14.68
C ALA A 68 -15.85 -30.39 15.03
N ARG A 69 -14.95 -30.76 15.93
CA ARG A 69 -14.88 -32.10 16.49
C ARG A 69 -16.09 -32.26 17.40
N GLU A 70 -17.07 -33.01 16.90
CA GLU A 70 -18.21 -33.51 17.66
C GLU A 70 -17.70 -34.51 18.72
N GLU A 71 -17.81 -34.16 20.00
CA GLU A 71 -17.60 -35.10 21.11
C GLU A 71 -18.90 -35.16 21.91
N GLY A 72 -19.84 -35.96 21.42
CA GLY A 72 -21.05 -36.35 22.12
C GLY A 72 -21.31 -37.83 21.89
N GLY A 73 -20.99 -38.67 22.89
CA GLY A 73 -21.29 -40.10 22.83
C GLY A 73 -20.58 -40.89 23.93
N GLY A 74 -21.29 -41.13 25.04
CA GLY A 74 -20.88 -41.97 26.15
C GLY A 74 -21.87 -41.89 27.30
#